data_AF-A0A355RHQ7-F1
#
_entry.id   AF-A0A355RHQ7-F1
#
_cell.length_a   1.000
_cell.length_b   1.000
_cell.length_c   1.000
_cell.angle_alpha   90.00
_cell.angle_beta   90.00
_cell.angle_gamma   90.00
#
_symmetry.space_group_name_H-M   'P 1'
#
loop_
_entity.id
_entity.type
_entity.pdbx_description
1 polymer ?
#
loop_
_entity_poly.entity_id
_entity_poly.type
_entity_poly.pdbx_seq_one_letter_code
_entity_poly.pdbx_strand_id
1 'polypeptide(L)' 'SLFRLYELRDAKAWQAKLGQHHIWSRIFPYSKSFLRLGLPAQSDWARIEKALS' A
#
# COMPACT_ATOMS: atom_id res chain seq x y z
N SER A 1 0.32 13.26 9.55
CA SER A 1 0.96 11.93 9.60
C SER A 1 1.38 11.56 8.19
N LEU A 2 2.64 11.17 7.94
CA LEU A 2 3.22 10.98 6.60
C LEU A 2 3.06 9.55 6.03
N PHE A 3 2.69 8.58 6.87
CA PHE A 3 2.56 7.19 6.47
C PHE A 3 1.38 6.53 7.20
N ARG A 4 0.73 5.55 6.53
CA ARG A 4 -0.18 4.60 7.18
C ARG A 4 0.44 3.21 7.17
N LEU A 5 0.19 2.48 8.24
CA LEU A 5 0.48 1.06 8.35
C LEU A 5 -0.83 0.30 8.17
N TYR A 6 -0.83 -0.67 7.28
CA TYR A 6 -1.92 -1.61 7.05
C TYR A 6 -1.45 -3.02 7.38
N GLU A 7 -2.35 -3.80 7.97
CA GLU A 7 -2.16 -5.23 8.16
C GLU A 7 -3.06 -5.97 7.17
N LEU A 8 -2.44 -6.78 6.32
CA LEU A 8 -3.06 -7.51 5.22
C LEU A 8 -2.63 -8.97 5.32
N ARG A 9 -3.37 -9.91 4.73
CA ARG A 9 -2.97 -11.33 4.78
C ARG A 9 -1.68 -11.63 4.00
N ASP A 10 -1.47 -10.93 2.89
CA ASP A 10 -0.28 -11.06 2.06
C ASP A 10 0.21 -9.68 1.61
N ALA A 11 1.08 -9.07 2.41
CA ALA A 11 1.63 -7.75 2.11
C ALA A 11 2.44 -7.74 0.80
N LYS A 12 3.01 -8.88 0.40
CA LYS A 12 3.83 -9.00 -0.80
C LYS A 12 2.97 -8.99 -2.07
N ALA A 13 1.85 -9.73 -2.07
CA ALA A 13 0.87 -9.68 -3.15
C ALA A 13 0.30 -8.28 -3.33
N TRP A 14 -0.02 -7.61 -2.21
CA TRP A 14 -0.51 -6.24 -2.23
C TRP A 14 0.55 -5.23 -2.69
N GLN A 15 1.81 -5.36 -2.27
CA GLN A 15 2.90 -4.53 -2.77
C GLN A 15 3.05 -4.66 -4.29
N ALA A 16 2.97 -5.89 -4.81
CA ALA A 16 3.03 -6.13 -6.25
C ALA A 16 1.84 -5.51 -6.99
N LYS A 17 0.60 -5.63 -6.46
CA LYS A 17 -0.59 -4.99 -7.04
C LYS A 17 -0.43 -3.47 -7.04
N LEU A 18 -0.06 -2.87 -5.90
CA LEU A 18 0.15 -1.43 -5.76
C LEU A 18 1.29 -0.90 -6.65
N GLY A 19 2.36 -1.69 -6.81
CA GLY A 19 3.46 -1.38 -7.72
C GLY A 19 3.02 -1.23 -9.18
N GLN A 20 2.08 -2.07 -9.65
CA GLN A 20 1.49 -1.95 -10.99
C GLN A 20 0.73 -0.64 -11.19
N HIS A 21 0.21 -0.04 -10.12
CA HIS A 21 -0.49 1.24 -10.15
C HIS A 21 0.42 2.44 -9.84
N HIS A 22 1.75 2.23 -9.82
CA HIS A 22 2.76 3.23 -9.45
C HIS A 22 2.54 3.81 -8.04
N ILE A 23 2.06 2.99 -7.11
CA ILE A 23 1.86 3.37 -5.71
C ILE A 23 3.04 2.85 -4.89
N TRP A 24 3.85 3.75 -4.34
CA TRP A 24 5.01 3.38 -3.53
C TRP A 24 4.56 2.80 -2.19
N SER A 25 4.89 1.53 -1.97
CA SER A 25 4.63 0.83 -0.71
C SER A 25 5.88 0.10 -0.22
N ARG A 26 5.96 -0.12 1.10
CA ARG A 26 7.04 -0.89 1.74
C ARG A 26 6.46 -2.03 2.55
N ILE A 27 7.00 -3.22 2.34
CA ILE A 27 6.76 -4.40 3.18
C ILE A 27 7.90 -4.56 4.19
N PHE A 28 7.67 -5.32 5.25
CA PHE A 28 8.67 -5.60 6.27
C PHE A 28 9.19 -7.04 6.16
N PRO A 29 10.51 -7.27 6.22
CA PRO A 29 11.07 -8.62 6.08
C PRO A 29 10.67 -9.56 7.23
N TYR A 30 10.36 -9.01 8.41
CA TYR A 30 9.93 -9.76 9.59
C TYR A 30 8.41 -9.94 9.70
N SER A 31 7.62 -9.28 8.87
CA SER A 31 6.16 -9.39 8.89
C SER A 31 5.60 -9.54 7.49
N LYS A 32 5.01 -10.72 7.23
CA LYS A 32 4.37 -11.04 5.96
C LYS A 32 3.05 -10.28 5.76
N SER A 33 2.52 -9.69 6.82
CA SER A 33 1.22 -9.03 6.85
C SER A 33 1.32 -7.50 6.90
N PHE A 34 2.44 -6.93 7.32
CA PHE A 34 2.59 -5.47 7.39
C PHE A 34 2.96 -4.83 6.06
N LEU A 35 2.14 -3.85 5.66
CA LEU A 35 2.35 -2.99 4.51
C LEU A 35 2.31 -1.53 4.96
N ARG A 36 3.41 -0.82 4.74
CA ARG A 36 3.48 0.64 4.91
C ARG A 36 3.20 1.33 3.59
N LEU A 37 2.19 2.20 3.61
CA LEU A 37 1.80 3.02 2.48
C LEU A 37 2.20 4.48 2.74
N GLY A 38 2.84 5.12 1.76
CA GLY A 38 2.98 6.58 1.76
C GLY A 38 1.59 7.21 1.69
N LEU A 39 1.25 8.11 2.62
CA LEU A 39 -0.08 8.71 2.62
C LEU A 39 -0.25 9.56 1.35
N PRO A 40 -1.16 9.23 0.44
CA PRO A 40 -1.50 10.12 -0.66
C PRO A 40 -2.10 11.41 -0.11
N ALA A 41 -1.91 12.53 -0.83
CA ALA A 41 -2.74 13.71 -0.61
C ALA A 41 -4.22 13.33 -0.79
N GLN A 42 -5.15 14.09 -0.21
CA GLN A 42 -6.57 13.73 -0.22
C GLN A 42 -7.11 13.48 -1.65
N SER A 43 -6.54 14.18 -2.62
CA SER A 43 -6.79 14.07 -4.07
C SER A 43 -6.37 12.75 -4.72
N ASP A 44 -5.40 12.04 -4.14
CA ASP A 44 -4.81 10.80 -4.68
C ASP A 44 -5.49 9.53 -4.14
N TRP A 45 -6.45 9.65 -3.21
CA TRP A 45 -7.22 8.50 -2.72
C TRP A 45 -8.00 7.79 -3.82
N ALA A 46 -8.50 8.52 -4.81
CA ALA A 46 -9.18 7.94 -5.97
C ALA A 46 -8.27 6.97 -6.75
N ARG A 47 -6.95 7.21 -6.79
CA ARG A 47 -5.99 6.27 -7.43
C ARG A 47 -5.85 4.98 -6.63
N ILE A 48 -5.93 5.07 -5.29
CA ILE A 48 -5.88 3.90 -4.42
C ILE A 48 -7.17 3.08 -4.55
N GLU A 49 -8.34 3.72 -4.54
CA GLU A 49 -9.61 3.03 -4.76
C GLU A 49 -9.62 2.31 -6.12
N LYS A 50 -9.10 2.95 -7.17
CA LYS A 50 -8.98 2.34 -8.50
C LYS A 50 -8.00 1.15 -8.54
N ALA A 51 -7.04 1.09 -7.64
CA ALA A 51 -6.13 -0.05 -7.48
C ALA A 51 -6.71 -1.16 -6.58
N LEU A 52 -7.68 -0.82 -5.71
CA LEU A 52 -8.35 -1.75 -4.80
C LEU A 52 -9.57 -2.42 -5.44
N SER A 53 -10.23 -1.76 -6.38
CA SER A 53 -11.26 -2.36 -7.24
C SER A 53 -10.70 -3.46 -8.14
#